data_AF-A0A7L9QBX9-F1
#
_entry.id   AF-A0A7L9QBX9-F1
#
_cell.length_a   1.000
_cell.length_b   1.000
_cell.length_c   1.000
_cell.angle_alpha   90.00
_cell.angle_beta   90.00
_cell.angle_gamma   90.00
#
_symmetry.space_group_name_H-M   'P 1'
#
loop_
_entity.id
_entity.type
_entity.pdbx_description
1 polymer ?
#
loop_
_entity_poly.entity_id
_entity_poly.type
_entity_poly.pdbx_seq_one_letter_code
_entity_poly.pdbx_strand_id
1 'polypeptide(L)' 'MDMSYRRAWLLVADLNQSFSQPVTTTRTGGKGGGFAELTPFGFSLIARYRSIEREAEAAVAEQLEALSAEIARS' A
#
# COMPACT_ATOMS: atom_id res chain seq x y z
N MET A 1 -11.12 6.03 4.01
CA MET A 1 -11.34 4.88 3.11
C MET A 1 -12.84 4.68 2.99
N ASP A 2 -13.40 4.81 1.79
CA ASP A 2 -14.83 4.55 1.54
C ASP A 2 -15.03 3.07 1.17
N MET A 3 -14.70 2.18 2.10
CA MET A 3 -14.62 0.75 1.84
C MET A 3 -15.27 -0.07 2.97
N SER A 4 -16.03 -1.12 2.59
CA SER A 4 -16.63 -2.01 3.58
C SER A 4 -15.57 -2.80 4.34
N TYR A 5 -15.84 -3.05 5.63
CA TYR A 5 -15.00 -3.86 6.51
C TYR A 5 -14.67 -5.24 5.91
N ARG A 6 -15.65 -5.86 5.24
CA ARG A 6 -15.46 -7.14 4.53
C ARG A 6 -14.41 -7.02 3.43
N ARG A 7 -14.45 -5.95 2.63
CA ARG A 7 -13.49 -5.74 1.55
C ARG A 7 -12.09 -5.46 2.10
N ALA A 8 -11.97 -4.69 3.18
CA ALA A 8 -10.69 -4.50 3.87
C ALA A 8 -10.09 -5.84 4.34
N TRP A 9 -10.92 -6.74 4.90
CA TRP A 9 -10.47 -8.08 5.30
C TRP A 9 -10.01 -8.95 4.14
N LEU A 10 -10.72 -8.92 3.01
CA LEU A 10 -10.31 -9.66 1.82
C LEU A 10 -8.94 -9.18 1.31
N LEU A 11 -8.69 -7.86 1.31
CA LEU A 11 -7.39 -7.32 0.93
C LEU A 11 -6.26 -7.73 1.88
N VAL A 12 -6.52 -7.75 3.20
CA VAL A 12 -5.54 -8.21 4.19
C VAL A 12 -5.23 -9.70 3.99
N ALA A 13 -6.24 -10.53 3.74
CA ALA A 13 -6.07 -11.95 3.49
C ALA A 13 -5.30 -12.22 2.19
N ASP A 14 -5.58 -11.45 1.15
CA ASP A 14 -4.91 -11.53 -0.15
C ASP A 14 -3.43 -11.10 -0.06
N LEU A 15 -3.14 -10.01 0.67
CA LEU A 15 -1.77 -9.58 0.95
C LEU A 15 -0.97 -10.67 1.66
N ASN A 16 -1.55 -11.37 2.64
CA ASN A 16 -0.84 -12.45 3.34
C ASN A 16 -0.56 -13.67 2.44
N GLN A 17 -1.30 -13.87 1.35
CA GLN A 17 -1.09 -14.96 0.40
C GLN A 17 -0.18 -14.57 -0.77
N SER A 18 -0.05 -13.27 -1.04
CA SER A 18 0.74 -12.75 -2.17
C SER A 18 2.25 -12.83 -1.95
N PHE A 19 2.69 -13.09 -0.72
CA PHE A 19 4.11 -13.11 -0.35
C PHE A 19 4.49 -14.41 0.37
N SER A 20 5.78 -14.75 0.35
CA SER A 20 6.33 -15.92 1.04
C SER A 20 6.30 -15.80 2.56
N GLN A 21 6.04 -14.60 3.10
CA GLN A 21 5.89 -14.32 4.52
C GLN A 21 4.62 -13.49 4.75
N PRO A 22 3.89 -13.71 5.86
CA PRO A 22 2.69 -12.93 6.16
C PRO A 22 3.05 -11.45 6.36
N VAL A 23 2.25 -10.56 5.77
CA VAL A 23 2.35 -9.11 5.90
C VAL A 23 1.75 -8.64 7.23
N THR A 24 0.68 -9.30 7.68
CA THR A 24 0.03 -9.05 8.97
C THR A 24 -0.05 -10.32 9.79
N THR A 25 0.04 -10.18 11.11
CA THR A 25 -0.45 -11.19 12.04
C THR A 25 -1.89 -10.86 12.39
N THR A 26 -2.74 -11.89 12.45
CA THR A 26 -4.14 -11.74 12.86
C THR A 26 -4.37 -12.62 14.06
N ARG A 27 -5.05 -12.07 15.09
CA ARG A 27 -5.60 -12.90 16.17
C ARG A 27 -7.10 -12.99 15.98
N THR A 28 -7.58 -14.16 15.58
CA THR A 28 -9.00 -14.47 15.60
C THR A 28 -9.41 -14.79 17.04
N GLY A 29 -10.12 -13.88 17.72
CA GLY A 29 -10.50 -14.13 19.10
C GLY A 29 -11.60 -13.24 19.66
N GLY A 30 -12.81 -13.79 19.77
CA GLY A 30 -13.83 -13.38 20.75
C GLY A 30 -14.69 -12.16 20.44
N LYS A 31 -15.66 -11.89 21.33
CA LYS A 31 -16.76 -10.90 21.28
C LYS A 31 -16.36 -9.43 21.00
N GLY A 32 -15.08 -9.13 20.74
CA GLY A 32 -14.55 -7.79 20.47
C GLY A 32 -14.00 -7.57 19.05
N GLY A 33 -14.02 -8.58 18.18
CA GLY A 33 -13.53 -8.48 16.80
C GLY A 33 -12.06 -8.90 16.63
N GLY A 34 -11.71 -9.31 15.42
CA GLY A 34 -10.33 -9.66 15.05
C GLY A 34 -9.50 -8.40 14.83
N PHE A 35 -8.26 -8.42 15.29
CA PHE A 35 -7.29 -7.37 15.01
C PHE A 35 -6.17 -7.90 14.14
N ALA A 36 -5.57 -6.99 13.40
CA ALA A 36 -4.44 -7.22 12.53
C ALA A 36 -3.31 -6.25 12.90
N GLU A 37 -2.10 -6.77 13.06
CA GLU A 37 -0.90 -5.98 13.26
C GLU A 37 0.11 -6.29 12.15
N LEU A 38 0.92 -5.31 11.78
CA LEU A 38 1.96 -5.52 10.78
C LEU A 38 3.07 -6.41 11.34
N THR A 39 3.57 -7.31 10.51
CA THR A 39 4.79 -8.06 10.81
C THR A 39 6.02 -7.19 10.50
N PRO A 40 7.23 -7.55 10.97
CA PRO A 40 8.46 -6.89 10.53
C PRO A 40 8.63 -6.89 9.00
N PHE A 41 8.18 -7.96 8.34
CA PHE A 41 8.12 -8.03 6.88
C PHE A 41 7.13 -7.00 6.32
N GLY A 42 5.92 -6.90 6.88
CA GLY A 42 4.92 -5.91 6.46
C GLY A 42 5.41 -4.46 6.58
N PHE A 43 6.11 -4.12 7.67
CA PHE A 43 6.76 -2.81 7.80
C PHE A 43 7.81 -2.56 6.71
N SER A 44 8.65 -3.57 6.44
CA SER A 44 9.68 -3.48 5.41
C SER A 44 9.08 -3.34 4.01
N LEU A 45 7.98 -4.04 3.73
CA LEU A 45 7.25 -3.96 2.47
C LEU A 45 6.70 -2.55 2.24
N ILE A 46 6.02 -1.97 3.24
CA ILE A 46 5.51 -0.60 3.16
C ILE A 46 6.64 0.40 2.93
N ALA A 47 7.75 0.28 3.67
CA ALA A 47 8.90 1.17 3.52
C ALA A 47 9.48 1.13 2.10
N ARG A 48 9.63 -0.07 1.53
CA ARG A 48 10.12 -0.27 0.16
C ARG A 48 9.16 0.30 -0.86
N TYR A 49 7.86 0.02 -0.73
CA TYR A 49 6.83 0.56 -1.61
C TYR A 49 6.85 2.09 -1.64
N ARG A 50 6.96 2.73 -0.47
CA ARG A 50 7.08 4.20 -0.39
C ARG A 50 8.38 4.73 -0.98
N SER A 51 9.48 3.97 -0.93
CA SER A 51 10.72 4.36 -1.63
C SER A 51 10.54 4.32 -3.13
N ILE A 52 9.94 3.25 -3.65
CA ILE A 52 9.65 3.08 -5.07
C ILE A 52 8.75 4.22 -5.58
N GLU A 53 7.70 4.60 -4.84
CA GLU A 53 6.85 5.74 -5.22
C GLU A 53 7.66 7.03 -5.35
N ARG A 54 8.48 7.38 -4.35
CA ARG A 54 9.31 8.60 -4.39
C ARG A 54 10.31 8.58 -5.54
N GLU A 55 10.95 7.43 -5.77
CA GLU A 55 11.92 7.27 -6.85
C GLU A 55 11.24 7.37 -8.22
N ALA A 56 10.06 6.78 -8.39
CA ALA A 56 9.27 6.88 -9.60
C ALA A 56 8.81 8.32 -9.86
N GLU A 57 8.26 9.00 -8.85
CA GLU A 57 7.86 10.41 -8.91
C GLU A 57 9.04 11.29 -9.32
N ALA A 58 10.20 11.12 -8.69
CA ALA A 58 11.40 11.89 -9.01
C ALA A 58 11.90 11.62 -10.44
N ALA A 59 11.85 10.37 -10.89
CA ALA A 59 12.31 9.98 -12.24
C ALA A 59 11.45 10.60 -13.36
N VAL A 60 10.16 10.85 -13.12
CA VAL A 60 9.24 11.41 -14.12
C VAL A 60 9.00 12.91 -13.97
N ALA A 61 9.44 13.52 -12.87
CA ALA A 61 9.13 14.92 -12.53
C ALA A 61 9.47 15.90 -13.66
N GLU A 62 10.68 15.83 -14.21
CA GLU A 62 11.12 16.74 -15.28
C GLU A 62 10.25 16.61 -16.54
N GLN A 63 9.89 15.38 -16.92
CA GLN A 63 9.07 15.13 -18.10
C GLN A 63 7.62 15.61 -17.88
N LEU A 64 7.09 15.44 -16.67
CA LEU A 64 5.76 15.95 -16.33
C LEU A 64 5.71 17.49 -16.33
N GLU A 65 6.75 18.15 -15.83
CA GLU A 65 6.86 19.62 -15.88
C GLU A 65 6.98 20.14 -17.33
N ALA A 66 7.72 19.45 -18.19
CA ALA A 66 7.80 19.79 -19.60
C ALA A 66 6.41 19.71 -20.28
N LEU A 67 5.68 18.61 -20.06
CA LEU A 67 4.33 18.42 -20.59
C LEU A 67 3.32 19.43 -20.03
N SER A 68 3.39 19.74 -18.74
CA SER A 68 2.48 20.71 -18.10
C SER A 68 2.66 22.11 -18.72
N ALA A 69 3.91 22.51 -18.99
CA ALA A 69 4.23 23.79 -19.64
C ALA A 69 3.79 23.86 -21.10
N GLU A 70 3.74 22.74 -21.83
CA GLU A 70 3.19 22.68 -23.19
C GLU A 70 1.67 22.82 -23.20
N ILE A 71 0.96 22.14 -22.30
CA ILE A 71 -0.51 22.23 -22.19
C ILE A 71 -0.95 23.62 -21.74
N ALA A 72 -0.23 24.25 -20.80
CA ALA A 72 -0.56 25.59 -20.30
C ALA A 72 -0.37 26.72 -21.34
N ARG A 73 0.29 26.44 -22.46
CA ARG A 73 0.50 27.38 -23.57
C ARG A 73 -0.55 27.24 -24.69
N SER A 74 -1.55 26.38 -24.53
CA SER A 74 -2.71 26.22 -25.42
C SER A 74 -3.98 26.79 -24.81
#